data_AF-A0A378K8Q0-F1
#
_entry.id   AF-A0A378K8Q0-F1
#
_cell.length_a   1.000
_cell.length_b   1.000
_cell.length_c   1.000
_cell.angle_alpha   90.00
_cell.angle_beta   90.00
_cell.angle_gamma   90.00
#
_symmetry.space_group_name_H-M   'P 1'
#
loop_
_entity.id
_entity.type
_entity.pdbx_description
1 polymer ?
#
loop_
_entity_poly.entity_id
_entity_poly.type
_entity_poly.pdbx_seq_one_letter_code
_entity_poly.pdbx_strand_id
1 'polypeptide(L)'
;MTKILICLGLFLSSNLLMAKSLSQLDSANLLPCFNIEQAERIGKQINKLLQHEFCEENSNPKKFASISHNILPKIMTETFLGVTPPENWQQLSDDIIKNCIANKNLCKKAARKELEECIKPRIPLILIQFGPWLAQNCPQLNKFLIEQWPNKQATLKKIINENKSVE
;
A
#
# COMPACT_ATOMS: atom_id res chain seq x y z
N MET A 1 16.17 1.49 -6.10
CA MET A 1 15.66 0.45 -5.18
C MET A 1 14.17 0.71 -4.97
N THR A 2 13.37 0.50 -6.01
CA THR A 2 12.18 1.35 -6.23
C THR A 2 10.90 0.54 -6.50
N LYS A 3 11.00 -0.77 -6.67
CA LYS A 3 9.95 -1.60 -7.28
C LYS A 3 9.21 -2.57 -6.34
N ILE A 4 9.64 -2.66 -5.09
CA ILE A 4 8.95 -3.42 -4.02
C ILE A 4 7.96 -2.55 -3.26
N LEU A 5 8.10 -1.25 -3.45
CA LEU A 5 7.30 -0.20 -2.84
C LEU A 5 6.21 0.22 -3.79
N ILE A 6 6.47 0.03 -5.08
CA ILE A 6 5.45 -0.41 -6.03
C ILE A 6 4.64 -1.61 -5.49
N CYS A 7 5.04 -2.54 -4.61
CA CYS A 7 4.08 -3.58 -4.15
C CYS A 7 2.99 -3.04 -3.21
N LEU A 8 3.34 -2.42 -2.08
CA LEU A 8 2.33 -1.82 -1.16
C LEU A 8 1.75 -0.52 -1.73
N GLY A 9 2.56 0.20 -2.51
CA GLY A 9 2.14 1.33 -3.32
C GLY A 9 1.34 0.95 -4.57
N LEU A 10 1.32 -0.28 -5.07
CA LEU A 10 0.41 -0.75 -6.14
C LEU A 10 -1.00 -0.92 -5.58
N PHE A 11 -1.14 -1.28 -4.31
CA PHE A 11 -2.43 -1.15 -3.62
C PHE A 11 -2.96 0.29 -3.64
N LEU A 12 -2.08 1.29 -3.83
CA LEU A 12 -2.40 2.71 -3.99
C LEU A 12 -2.18 3.25 -5.43
N SER A 13 -1.64 2.46 -6.37
CA SER A 13 -1.19 2.93 -7.69
C SER A 13 -1.23 1.89 -8.82
N SER A 14 -1.92 0.75 -8.66
CA SER A 14 -2.22 -0.14 -9.79
C SER A 14 -3.04 0.58 -10.86
N ASN A 15 -3.85 1.56 -10.45
CA ASN A 15 -4.59 2.46 -11.33
C ASN A 15 -3.67 3.29 -12.28
N LEU A 16 -2.35 3.35 -12.02
CA LEU A 16 -1.39 4.07 -12.87
C LEU A 16 -1.19 3.42 -14.26
N LEU A 17 -1.55 2.15 -14.44
CA LEU A 17 -1.33 1.40 -15.69
C LEU A 17 -2.55 1.34 -16.63
N MET A 18 -3.76 1.68 -16.16
CA MET A 18 -4.97 1.65 -17.00
C MET A 18 -5.04 2.81 -18.02
N ALA A 19 -4.25 3.88 -17.83
CA ALA A 19 -4.33 5.12 -18.60
C ALA A 19 -3.79 5.06 -20.06
N LYS A 20 -3.60 3.86 -20.66
CA LYS A 20 -3.06 3.75 -22.02
C LYS A 20 -3.67 2.66 -22.94
N SER A 21 -4.74 1.98 -22.53
CA SER A 21 -5.42 1.02 -23.42
C SER A 21 -6.91 0.80 -23.09
N LEU A 22 -7.69 1.88 -23.04
CA LEU A 22 -9.15 1.80 -23.18
C LEU A 22 -9.68 2.96 -24.04
N SER A 23 -9.35 2.91 -25.33
CA SER A 23 -9.73 3.91 -26.34
C SER A 23 -11.20 3.80 -26.78
N GLN A 24 -12.13 3.63 -25.82
CA GLN A 24 -13.57 3.54 -26.07
C GLN A 24 -14.41 3.72 -24.78
N LEU A 25 -14.12 4.77 -24.00
CA LEU A 25 -15.03 5.29 -22.98
C LEU A 25 -15.15 6.80 -23.16
N ASP A 26 -16.38 7.33 -23.07
CA ASP A 26 -16.71 8.66 -23.58
C ASP A 26 -16.00 9.83 -22.87
N SER A 27 -15.80 10.91 -23.63
CA SER A 27 -14.99 12.07 -23.27
C SER A 27 -15.67 13.01 -22.28
N ALA A 28 -15.86 12.56 -21.03
CA ALA A 28 -16.40 13.34 -19.92
C ALA A 28 -15.35 13.53 -18.81
N ASN A 29 -14.42 14.47 -19.02
CA ASN A 29 -13.49 15.03 -18.02
C ASN A 29 -13.06 14.07 -16.88
N LEU A 30 -12.35 12.99 -17.23
CA LEU A 30 -11.73 12.08 -16.26
C LEU A 30 -10.57 12.77 -15.53
N LEU A 31 -10.91 13.62 -14.55
CA LEU A 31 -9.98 14.15 -13.57
C LEU A 31 -9.23 12.97 -12.92
N PRO A 32 -7.88 12.94 -12.97
CA PRO A 32 -7.13 11.81 -12.46
C PRO A 32 -7.36 11.67 -10.97
N CYS A 33 -7.75 10.46 -10.54
CA CYS A 33 -8.21 10.22 -9.18
C CYS A 33 -7.20 10.71 -8.11
N PHE A 34 -5.90 10.58 -8.37
CA PHE A 34 -4.85 11.12 -7.52
C PHE A 34 -3.92 11.99 -8.34
N ASN A 35 -3.37 13.05 -7.75
CA ASN A 35 -2.15 13.65 -8.29
C ASN A 35 -1.04 12.60 -8.23
N ILE A 36 -0.56 12.17 -9.41
CA ILE A 36 0.41 11.08 -9.57
C ILE A 36 1.72 11.38 -8.84
N GLU A 37 2.22 12.61 -8.91
CA GLU A 37 3.46 13.02 -8.25
C GLU A 37 3.32 12.99 -6.72
N GLN A 38 2.15 13.41 -6.21
CA GLN A 38 1.84 13.38 -4.78
C GLN A 38 1.68 11.95 -4.27
N ALA A 39 0.99 11.08 -5.01
CA ALA A 39 0.87 9.65 -4.69
C ALA A 39 2.24 8.94 -4.72
N GLU A 40 3.10 9.26 -5.71
CA GLU A 40 4.45 8.70 -5.78
C GLU A 40 5.36 9.23 -4.64
N ARG A 41 5.24 10.52 -4.27
CA ARG A 41 5.91 11.10 -3.09
C ARG A 41 5.48 10.39 -1.80
N ILE A 42 4.18 10.14 -1.63
CA ILE A 42 3.63 9.41 -0.48
C ILE A 42 4.18 7.98 -0.44
N GLY A 43 4.17 7.24 -1.56
CA GLY A 43 4.77 5.91 -1.66
C GLY A 43 6.27 5.90 -1.32
N LYS A 44 7.03 6.92 -1.75
CA LYS A 44 8.45 7.11 -1.40
C LYS A 44 8.65 7.43 0.11
N GLN A 45 7.71 8.10 0.76
CA GLN A 45 7.75 8.38 2.20
C GLN A 45 7.36 7.15 3.04
N ILE A 46 6.31 6.42 2.64
CA ILE A 46 5.97 5.10 3.21
C ILE A 46 7.16 4.15 3.12
N ASN A 47 7.86 4.11 1.97
CA ASN A 47 9.11 3.36 1.85
C ASN A 47 10.13 3.76 2.91
N LYS A 48 10.49 5.04 2.98
CA LYS A 48 11.61 5.47 3.83
C LYS A 48 11.32 5.15 5.30
N LEU A 49 10.06 5.30 5.70
CA LEU A 49 9.57 4.83 6.99
C LEU A 49 9.76 3.30 7.13
N LEU A 50 9.14 2.48 6.28
CA LEU A 50 9.24 1.02 6.40
C LEU A 50 10.68 0.47 6.28
N GLN A 51 11.58 1.10 5.51
CA GLN A 51 13.00 0.70 5.51
C GLN A 51 13.71 1.06 6.81
N HIS A 52 13.54 2.28 7.31
CA HIS A 52 14.16 2.72 8.56
C HIS A 52 13.71 1.83 9.73
N GLU A 53 12.38 1.70 9.87
CA GLU A 53 11.74 1.03 11.00
C GLU A 53 12.01 -0.50 11.05
N PHE A 54 12.16 -1.16 9.89
CA PHE A 54 12.31 -2.62 9.78
C PHE A 54 13.70 -3.13 9.37
N CYS A 55 14.63 -2.24 8.99
CA CYS A 55 15.95 -2.62 8.46
C CYS A 55 17.13 -1.83 9.02
N GLU A 56 16.90 -0.68 9.65
CA GLU A 56 17.95 0.16 10.24
C GLU A 56 17.87 0.10 11.77
N GLU A 57 16.66 0.23 12.35
CA GLU A 57 16.42 0.10 13.79
C GLU A 57 16.31 -1.37 14.28
N ASN A 58 17.40 -2.16 14.21
CA ASN A 58 17.67 -3.42 14.94
C ASN A 58 16.59 -4.53 15.00
N SER A 59 15.47 -4.40 14.29
CA SER A 59 14.35 -5.33 14.33
C SER A 59 14.66 -6.58 13.49
N ASN A 60 14.19 -7.74 13.95
CA ASN A 60 14.40 -9.00 13.21
C ASN A 60 13.70 -8.91 11.84
N PRO A 61 14.42 -8.93 10.69
CA PRO A 61 13.82 -8.66 9.39
C PRO A 61 12.80 -9.69 8.91
N LYS A 62 12.63 -10.83 9.61
CA LYS A 62 11.56 -11.81 9.37
C LYS A 62 10.22 -11.39 9.99
N LYS A 63 10.22 -10.50 11.00
CA LYS A 63 9.01 -10.04 11.70
C LYS A 63 8.08 -9.17 10.84
N PHE A 64 8.54 -8.67 9.68
CA PHE A 64 7.75 -7.82 8.78
C PHE A 64 6.37 -8.43 8.45
N ALA A 65 6.27 -9.75 8.26
CA ALA A 65 4.99 -10.43 8.02
C ALA A 65 4.01 -10.30 9.21
N SER A 66 4.46 -10.65 10.42
CA SER A 66 3.67 -10.55 11.66
C SER A 66 3.23 -9.11 11.94
N ILE A 67 4.18 -8.18 11.89
CA ILE A 67 3.91 -6.76 12.16
C ILE A 67 3.00 -6.16 11.08
N SER A 68 3.09 -6.58 9.81
CA SER A 68 2.14 -6.15 8.77
C SER A 68 0.71 -6.59 9.09
N HIS A 69 0.51 -7.83 9.53
CA HIS A 69 -0.80 -8.34 9.95
C HIS A 69 -1.36 -7.59 11.16
N ASN A 70 -0.50 -7.09 12.07
CA ASN A 70 -0.91 -6.27 13.22
C ASN A 70 -1.10 -4.77 12.91
N ILE A 71 -0.51 -4.25 11.84
CA ILE A 71 -0.62 -2.85 11.41
C ILE A 71 -1.78 -2.63 10.44
N LEU A 72 -1.99 -3.54 9.49
CA LEU A 72 -3.01 -3.37 8.45
C LEU A 72 -4.43 -3.14 9.02
N PRO A 73 -4.93 -3.90 10.01
CA PRO A 73 -6.24 -3.61 10.63
C PRO A 73 -6.32 -2.26 11.34
N LYS A 74 -5.19 -1.65 11.74
CA LYS A 74 -5.15 -0.34 12.40
C LYS A 74 -5.21 0.83 11.40
N ILE A 75 -4.83 0.60 10.13
CA ILE A 75 -4.86 1.61 9.06
C ILE A 75 -5.96 1.36 8.00
N MET A 76 -6.48 0.14 7.90
CA MET A 76 -7.65 -0.20 7.10
C MET A 76 -8.92 0.03 7.93
N THR A 77 -9.14 1.28 8.32
CA THR A 77 -10.30 1.74 9.10
C THR A 77 -10.87 3.00 8.49
N GLU A 78 -12.16 3.26 8.72
CA GLU A 78 -12.84 4.47 8.23
C GLU A 78 -12.21 5.75 8.81
N THR A 79 -11.84 5.74 10.09
CA THR A 79 -11.10 6.84 10.73
C THR A 79 -9.74 7.12 10.07
N PHE A 80 -9.06 6.10 9.54
CA PHE A 80 -7.78 6.27 8.85
C PHE A 80 -7.95 6.66 7.38
N LEU A 81 -8.87 6.02 6.64
CA LEU A 81 -9.06 6.22 5.19
C LEU A 81 -10.01 7.36 4.82
N GLY A 82 -10.91 7.77 5.73
CA GLY A 82 -12.04 8.66 5.45
C GLY A 82 -13.26 7.97 4.82
N VAL A 83 -13.18 6.65 4.60
CA VAL A 83 -14.20 5.80 3.96
C VAL A 83 -14.12 4.37 4.49
N THR A 84 -15.24 3.65 4.47
CA THR A 84 -15.28 2.23 4.84
C THR A 84 -14.36 1.40 3.93
N PRO A 85 -13.47 0.54 4.47
CA PRO A 85 -12.56 -0.31 3.69
C PRO A 85 -13.27 -1.20 2.65
N PRO A 86 -12.59 -1.59 1.55
CA PRO A 86 -13.20 -2.46 0.54
C PRO A 86 -13.39 -3.89 1.06
N GLU A 87 -14.46 -4.56 0.63
CA GLU A 87 -14.73 -5.94 1.03
C GLU A 87 -13.58 -6.89 0.69
N ASN A 88 -13.31 -7.85 1.58
CA ASN A 88 -12.26 -8.85 1.42
C ASN A 88 -10.81 -8.28 1.32
N TRP A 89 -10.59 -7.01 1.72
CA TRP A 89 -9.24 -6.44 1.81
C TRP A 89 -8.29 -7.29 2.65
N GLN A 90 -8.79 -7.81 3.78
CA GLN A 90 -8.00 -8.59 4.72
C GLN A 90 -7.55 -9.91 4.10
N GLN A 91 -8.46 -10.67 3.50
CA GLN A 91 -8.17 -11.94 2.82
C GLN A 91 -7.08 -11.78 1.74
N LEU A 92 -7.17 -10.74 0.90
CA LEU A 92 -6.16 -10.50 -0.14
C LEU A 92 -4.82 -10.04 0.47
N SER A 93 -4.83 -9.29 1.56
CA SER A 93 -3.61 -8.91 2.29
C SER A 93 -2.94 -10.11 2.97
N ASP A 94 -3.71 -11.03 3.54
CA ASP A 94 -3.22 -12.23 4.19
C ASP A 94 -2.69 -13.25 3.18
N ASP A 95 -3.33 -13.39 2.01
CA ASP A 95 -2.80 -14.22 0.92
C ASP A 95 -1.50 -13.65 0.32
N ILE A 96 -1.36 -12.32 0.29
CA ILE A 96 -0.10 -11.64 -0.07
C ILE A 96 0.98 -11.87 1.00
N ILE A 97 0.66 -11.72 2.28
CA ILE A 97 1.59 -11.94 3.38
C ILE A 97 2.07 -13.39 3.38
N LYS A 98 1.14 -14.35 3.31
CA LYS A 98 1.41 -15.79 3.33
C LYS A 98 2.27 -16.26 2.16
N ASN A 99 1.93 -15.86 0.93
CA ASN A 99 2.57 -16.42 -0.27
C ASN A 99 3.80 -15.62 -0.74
N CYS A 100 3.83 -14.30 -0.56
CA CYS A 100 4.89 -13.45 -1.11
C CYS A 100 5.88 -12.91 -0.06
N ILE A 101 5.49 -12.81 1.22
CA ILE A 101 6.26 -12.12 2.27
C ILE A 101 6.77 -13.07 3.36
N ALA A 102 6.05 -14.14 3.67
CA ALA A 102 6.36 -15.06 4.76
C ALA A 102 7.82 -15.55 4.73
N ASN A 103 8.50 -15.48 5.88
CA ASN A 103 9.90 -15.83 6.08
C ASN A 103 10.94 -15.00 5.30
N LYS A 104 10.55 -14.01 4.48
CA LYS A 104 11.47 -13.19 3.68
C LYS A 104 12.06 -12.02 4.48
N ASN A 105 13.38 -11.84 4.37
CA ASN A 105 14.07 -10.64 4.86
C ASN A 105 13.97 -9.53 3.81
N LEU A 106 12.96 -8.65 3.93
CA LEU A 106 12.71 -7.57 2.95
C LEU A 106 13.74 -6.43 2.96
N CYS A 107 14.76 -6.49 3.82
CA CYS A 107 15.90 -5.58 3.76
C CYS A 107 16.85 -5.97 2.62
N LYS A 108 17.00 -7.28 2.35
CA LYS A 108 17.86 -7.80 1.27
C LYS A 108 17.26 -7.49 -0.11
N LYS A 109 18.12 -7.04 -1.05
CA LYS A 109 17.74 -6.71 -2.44
C LYS A 109 17.16 -7.91 -3.22
N ALA A 110 17.60 -9.13 -2.91
CA ALA A 110 17.12 -10.37 -3.55
C ALA A 110 15.69 -10.73 -3.14
N ALA A 111 15.44 -10.95 -1.84
CA ALA A 111 14.11 -11.17 -1.27
C ALA A 111 13.10 -10.07 -1.65
N ARG A 112 13.59 -8.84 -1.81
CA ARG A 112 12.84 -7.74 -2.43
C ARG A 112 12.45 -8.04 -3.89
N LYS A 113 13.39 -8.33 -4.78
CA LYS A 113 13.08 -8.69 -6.19
C LYS A 113 12.08 -9.86 -6.28
N GLU A 114 12.20 -10.87 -5.43
CA GLU A 114 11.25 -11.99 -5.39
C GLU A 114 9.82 -11.57 -4.97
N LEU A 115 9.68 -10.55 -4.11
CA LEU A 115 8.38 -9.98 -3.73
C LEU A 115 7.76 -9.20 -4.88
N GLU A 116 8.54 -8.42 -5.64
CA GLU A 116 8.10 -7.80 -6.90
C GLU A 116 7.62 -8.87 -7.89
N GLU A 117 8.36 -9.97 -8.04
CA GLU A 117 8.04 -11.07 -8.96
C GLU A 117 6.79 -11.87 -8.52
N CYS A 118 6.55 -12.01 -7.22
CA CYS A 118 5.34 -12.65 -6.68
C CYS A 118 4.07 -11.78 -6.79
N ILE A 119 4.20 -10.45 -6.64
CA ILE A 119 3.07 -9.51 -6.67
C ILE A 119 2.70 -9.11 -8.09
N LYS A 120 3.67 -8.99 -9.01
CA LYS A 120 3.41 -8.56 -10.40
C LYS A 120 2.28 -9.33 -11.13
N PRO A 121 2.18 -10.68 -11.08
CA PRO A 121 1.07 -11.40 -11.72
C PRO A 121 -0.28 -11.22 -11.00
N ARG A 122 -0.30 -10.73 -9.75
CA ARG A 122 -1.51 -10.52 -8.95
C ARG A 122 -2.16 -9.15 -9.20
N ILE A 123 -1.44 -8.19 -9.79
CA ILE A 123 -1.91 -6.82 -10.07
C ILE A 123 -3.28 -6.78 -10.79
N PRO A 124 -3.55 -7.57 -11.85
CA PRO A 124 -4.83 -7.50 -12.54
C PRO A 124 -6.01 -7.90 -11.66
N LEU A 125 -5.83 -8.89 -10.77
CA LEU A 125 -6.87 -9.32 -9.82
C LEU A 125 -7.13 -8.24 -8.76
N ILE A 126 -6.08 -7.64 -8.21
CA ILE A 126 -6.17 -6.51 -7.25
C ILE A 126 -6.93 -5.34 -7.89
N LEU A 127 -6.69 -5.06 -9.18
CA LEU A 127 -7.40 -4.03 -9.96
C LEU A 127 -8.87 -4.35 -10.19
N ILE A 128 -9.21 -5.59 -10.56
CA ILE A 128 -10.61 -6.00 -10.75
C ILE A 128 -11.37 -5.93 -9.41
N GLN A 129 -10.74 -6.33 -8.31
CA GLN A 129 -11.37 -6.37 -6.99
C GLN A 129 -11.55 -4.97 -6.36
N PHE A 130 -10.55 -4.08 -6.48
CA PHE A 130 -10.56 -2.78 -5.77
C PHE A 130 -10.62 -1.54 -6.65
N GLY A 131 -10.44 -1.65 -7.97
CA GLY A 131 -10.61 -0.54 -8.91
C GLY A 131 -11.95 0.19 -8.78
N PRO A 132 -13.11 -0.52 -8.71
CA PRO A 132 -14.41 0.11 -8.51
C PRO A 132 -14.53 0.88 -7.20
N TRP A 133 -14.10 0.30 -6.07
CA TRP A 133 -14.11 0.96 -4.76
C TRP A 133 -13.19 2.18 -4.73
N LEU A 134 -11.99 2.08 -5.32
CA LEU A 134 -11.04 3.20 -5.43
C LEU A 134 -11.64 4.35 -6.26
N ALA A 135 -12.32 4.06 -7.36
CA ALA A 135 -12.96 5.07 -8.21
C ALA A 135 -14.13 5.77 -7.48
N GLN A 136 -15.00 5.00 -6.81
CA GLN A 136 -16.16 5.53 -6.07
C GLN A 136 -15.74 6.41 -4.87
N ASN A 137 -14.75 5.95 -4.09
CA ASN A 137 -14.32 6.62 -2.85
C ASN A 137 -13.26 7.70 -3.08
N CYS A 138 -12.84 7.90 -4.34
CA CYS A 138 -11.71 8.73 -4.72
C CYS A 138 -11.66 10.14 -4.10
N PRO A 139 -12.75 10.95 -4.09
CA PRO A 139 -12.68 12.32 -3.55
C PRO A 139 -12.43 12.34 -2.04
N GLN A 140 -12.94 11.35 -1.30
CA GLN A 140 -12.71 11.23 0.13
C GLN A 140 -11.29 10.73 0.41
N LEU A 141 -10.78 9.77 -0.37
CA LEU A 141 -9.40 9.30 -0.26
C LEU A 141 -8.39 10.43 -0.50
N ASN A 142 -8.63 11.33 -1.47
CA ASN A 142 -7.83 12.56 -1.61
C ASN A 142 -7.83 13.40 -0.33
N LYS A 143 -9.02 13.83 0.08
CA LYS A 143 -9.22 14.73 1.23
C LYS A 143 -8.68 14.18 2.54
N PHE A 144 -8.90 12.90 2.82
CA PHE A 144 -8.58 12.30 4.11
C PHE A 144 -7.22 11.59 4.16
N LEU A 145 -6.67 11.09 3.05
CA LEU A 145 -5.37 10.38 3.05
C LEU A 145 -4.24 11.17 2.37
N ILE A 146 -4.52 11.87 1.27
CA ILE A 146 -3.50 12.47 0.39
C ILE A 146 -3.18 13.92 0.78
N GLU A 147 -4.21 14.73 1.05
CA GLU A 147 -4.06 16.10 1.57
C GLU A 147 -3.59 16.09 3.03
N GLN A 148 -4.20 15.22 3.85
CA GLN A 148 -3.86 15.02 5.27
C GLN A 148 -2.64 14.10 5.48
N TRP A 149 -1.86 13.82 4.44
CA TRP A 149 -0.77 12.85 4.52
C TRP A 149 0.23 13.09 5.67
N PRO A 150 0.68 14.32 6.00
CA PRO A 150 1.60 14.54 7.13
C PRO A 150 1.03 14.01 8.47
N ASN A 151 -0.28 14.20 8.69
CA ASN A 151 -0.97 13.72 9.88
C ASN A 151 -1.09 12.19 9.85
N LYS A 152 -1.48 11.60 8.71
CA LYS A 152 -1.57 10.14 8.55
C LYS A 152 -0.20 9.44 8.63
N GLN A 153 0.88 10.09 8.19
CA GLN A 153 2.26 9.61 8.33
C GLN A 153 2.69 9.57 9.81
N ALA A 154 2.34 10.60 10.59
CA ALA A 154 2.58 10.60 12.03
C ALA A 154 1.78 9.50 12.75
N THR A 155 0.50 9.32 12.40
CA THR A 155 -0.32 8.20 12.89
C THR A 155 0.28 6.84 12.53
N LEU A 156 0.74 6.66 11.28
CA LEU A 156 1.39 5.42 10.83
C LEU A 156 2.69 5.14 11.60
N LYS A 157 3.56 6.14 11.84
CA LYS A 157 4.77 5.93 12.66
C LYS A 157 4.41 5.57 14.11
N LYS A 158 3.41 6.22 14.71
CA LYS A 158 2.92 5.83 16.05
C LYS A 158 2.47 4.37 16.07
N ILE A 159 1.65 3.95 15.10
CA ILE A 159 1.17 2.56 14.97
C ILE A 159 2.34 1.58 14.77
N ILE A 160 3.36 1.92 13.98
CA ILE A 160 4.56 1.07 13.83
C ILE A 160 5.28 0.91 15.17
N ASN A 161 5.53 2.01 15.89
CA ASN A 161 6.25 2.00 17.16
C ASN A 161 5.50 1.19 18.24
N GLU A 162 4.19 1.36 18.36
CA GLU A 162 3.36 0.60 19.31
C GLU A 162 3.40 -0.92 19.04
N ASN A 163 3.46 -1.33 17.78
CA ASN A 163 3.58 -2.76 17.43
C ASN A 163 5.03 -3.30 17.54
N LYS A 164 6.05 -2.44 17.67
CA LYS A 164 7.43 -2.85 18.00
C LYS A 164 7.61 -3.15 19.49
N SER A 165 6.87 -2.47 20.36
CA SER A 165 7.03 -2.52 21.83
C SER A 165 6.12 -3.55 22.52
N VAL A 166 5.55 -4.50 21.78
CA VAL A 166 4.62 -5.55 22.25
C VAL A 166 5.21 -6.96 22.03
N GLU A 167 6.51 -7.04 21.73
CA GLU A 167 7.35 -8.25 21.66
C GLU A 167 8.67 -8.04 22.42
#